data_AF-A0A085N0I3-F1
#
_entry.id   AF-A0A085N0I3-F1
#
_cell.length_a   1.000
_cell.length_b   1.000
_cell.length_c   1.000
_cell.angle_alpha   90.00
_cell.angle_beta   90.00
_cell.angle_gamma   90.00
#
_symmetry.space_group_name_H-M   'P 1'
#
loop_
_entity.id
_entity.type
_entity.pdbx_description
1 polymer ?
#
loop_
_entity_poly.entity_id
_entity_poly.type
_entity_poly.pdbx_seq_one_letter_code
_entity_poly.pdbx_strand_id
1 'polypeptide(L)'
;MFRIVDHFFKEKAIPLKNIIAVATDGAPPIVGCHRGFVSYLKKMVPEVMTVHCIIHRQHLAAKHLSPRLNESLQYVIAAVNRI
;
A
#
# COMPACT_ATOMS: atom_id res chain seq x y z
N MET A 1 14.91 -0.61 -0.25
CA MET A 1 13.64 0.14 -0.16
C MET A 1 13.65 1.18 0.95
N PHE A 2 13.70 0.82 2.24
CA PHE A 2 13.60 1.79 3.35
C PHE A 2 14.57 2.99 3.23
N ARG A 3 15.86 2.72 2.98
CA ARG A 3 16.87 3.78 2.80
C ARG A 3 16.54 4.78 1.68
N ILE A 4 15.89 4.33 0.61
CA ILE A 4 15.52 5.19 -0.53
C ILE A 4 14.39 6.14 -0.09
N VAL A 5 13.37 5.62 0.58
CA VAL A 5 12.26 6.43 1.11
C VAL A 5 12.75 7.39 2.19
N ASP A 6 13.57 6.91 3.13
CA ASP A 6 14.16 7.75 4.18
C ASP A 6 14.99 8.90 3.59
N HIS A 7 15.83 8.61 2.59
CA HIS A 7 16.58 9.65 1.88
C HIS A 7 15.68 10.66 1.18
N PHE A 8 14.66 10.19 0.45
CA PHE A 8 13.71 11.05 -0.25
C PHE A 8 12.97 11.98 0.73
N PHE A 9 12.48 11.45 1.86
CA PHE A 9 11.79 12.23 2.88
C PHE A 9 12.71 13.29 3.49
N LYS A 10 13.97 12.92 3.78
CA LYS A 10 14.97 13.88 4.27
C LYS A 10 15.27 14.98 3.26
N GLU A 11 15.46 14.64 1.98
CA GLU A 11 15.69 15.61 0.90
C GLU A 11 14.53 16.60 0.77
N LYS A 12 13.28 16.12 0.92
CA LYS A 12 12.08 16.96 0.88
C LYS A 12 11.76 17.65 2.21
N ALA A 13 12.60 17.50 3.22
CA ALA A 13 12.37 17.98 4.58
C ALA A 13 11.01 17.53 5.16
N ILE A 14 10.55 16.32 4.79
CA ILE A 14 9.32 15.69 5.28
C ILE A 14 9.70 14.75 6.44
N PRO A 15 9.30 15.05 7.69
CA PRO A 15 9.59 14.17 8.81
C PRO A 15 8.87 12.81 8.65
N LEU A 16 9.61 11.71 8.77
CA LEU A 16 9.01 10.36 8.74
C LEU A 16 7.91 10.16 9.80
N LYS A 17 8.02 10.84 10.95
CA LYS A 17 7.01 10.83 12.02
C LYS A 17 5.61 11.31 11.58
N ASN A 18 5.49 11.98 10.45
CA ASN A 18 4.21 12.41 9.90
C ASN A 18 3.45 11.27 9.22
N ILE A 19 4.09 10.11 8.99
CA ILE A 19 3.45 8.95 8.39
C ILE A 19 2.57 8.26 9.44
N ILE A 20 1.26 8.32 9.25
CA ILE A 20 0.28 7.62 10.11
C ILE A 20 0.01 6.19 9.62
N ALA A 21 0.13 5.94 8.33
CA ALA A 21 -0.17 4.65 7.73
C ALA A 21 0.65 4.39 6.46
N VAL A 22 0.91 3.11 6.18
CA VAL A 22 1.47 2.63 4.92
C VAL A 22 0.59 1.53 4.33
N ALA A 23 0.26 1.66 3.05
CA ALA A 23 -0.42 0.63 2.27
C ALA A 23 0.62 -0.18 1.48
N THR A 24 0.60 -1.51 1.57
CA THR A 24 1.55 -2.39 0.87
C THR A 24 0.84 -3.47 0.06
N ASP A 25 1.47 -3.95 -1.01
CA ASP A 25 0.99 -5.08 -1.81
C ASP A 25 1.19 -6.45 -1.13
N GLY A 26 1.70 -6.46 0.11
CA GLY A 26 1.99 -7.70 0.85
C GLY A 26 3.29 -8.40 0.43
N ALA A 27 4.11 -7.81 -0.44
CA ALA A 27 5.33 -8.47 -0.91
C ALA A 27 6.31 -8.74 0.27
N PRO A 28 6.91 -9.94 0.37
CA PRO A 28 7.80 -10.29 1.49
C PRO A 28 8.94 -9.29 1.78
N PRO A 29 9.61 -8.69 0.76
CA PRO A 29 10.62 -7.66 1.01
C PRO A 29 10.08 -6.36 1.66
N ILE A 30 8.77 -6.13 1.58
CA ILE A 30 8.10 -4.95 2.15
C ILE A 30 7.57 -5.27 3.55
N VAL A 31 6.84 -6.38 3.71
CA VAL A 31 6.14 -6.74 4.97
C VAL A 31 6.95 -7.62 5.92
N GLY A 32 8.13 -8.08 5.51
CA GLY A 32 8.96 -8.99 6.30
C GLY A 32 9.26 -8.46 7.71
N CYS A 33 9.13 -9.34 8.72
CA CYS A 33 9.25 -8.98 10.13
C CYS A 33 10.66 -8.54 10.56
N HIS A 34 11.71 -9.10 9.95
CA HIS A 34 13.10 -8.81 10.32
C HIS A 34 13.72 -7.71 9.45
N ARG A 35 13.67 -7.89 8.12
CA ARG A 35 14.37 -7.05 7.13
C ARG A 35 13.42 -6.42 6.11
N GLY A 36 12.12 -6.38 6.40
CA GLY A 36 11.13 -5.73 5.52
C GLY A 36 11.14 -4.22 5.67
N PHE A 37 10.67 -3.50 4.64
CA PHE A 37 10.45 -2.05 4.72
C PHE A 37 9.65 -1.65 5.97
N VAL A 38 8.54 -2.34 6.23
CA VAL A 38 7.65 -2.09 7.37
C VAL A 38 8.36 -2.28 8.71
N SER A 39 9.23 -3.28 8.84
CA SER A 39 9.95 -3.50 10.10
C SER A 39 10.91 -2.36 10.42
N TYR A 40 11.58 -1.80 9.40
CA TYR A 40 12.40 -0.60 9.57
C TYR A 40 11.57 0.65 9.83
N LEU A 41 10.44 0.82 9.13
CA LEU A 41 9.56 1.97 9.35
C LEU A 41 9.00 1.99 10.78
N LYS A 42 8.58 0.84 11.31
CA LYS A 42 8.09 0.71 12.69
C LYS A 42 9.16 1.02 13.75
N LYS A 43 10.46 0.85 13.44
CA LYS A 43 11.53 1.27 14.36
C LYS A 43 11.61 2.80 14.48
N MET A 44 11.29 3.52 13.40
CA MET A 44 11.31 4.98 13.38
C MET A 44 9.98 5.60 13.81
N VAL A 45 8.88 4.92 13.48
CA VAL A 45 7.50 5.35 13.77
C VAL A 45 6.72 4.15 14.31
N PRO A 46 6.83 3.83 15.61
CA PRO A 46 6.23 2.63 16.20
C PRO A 46 4.71 2.53 16.02
N GLU A 47 4.03 3.67 15.98
CA GLU A 47 2.57 3.77 15.86
C GLU A 47 2.05 3.67 14.42
N VAL A 48 2.94 3.53 13.43
CA VAL A 48 2.53 3.48 12.02
C VAL A 48 1.62 2.28 11.75
N MET A 49 0.45 2.56 11.17
CA MET A 49 -0.48 1.53 10.75
C MET A 49 -0.03 0.90 9.44
N THR A 50 -0.11 -0.42 9.35
CA THR A 50 0.21 -1.16 8.13
C THR A 50 -1.07 -1.75 7.57
N VAL A 51 -1.49 -1.26 6.42
CA VAL A 51 -2.69 -1.74 5.73
C VAL A 51 -2.30 -2.43 4.44
N HIS A 52 -3.09 -3.42 4.04
CA HIS A 52 -2.91 -4.02 2.73
C HIS A 52 -3.52 -3.09 1.67
N CYS A 53 -2.82 -2.87 0.56
CA CYS A 53 -3.26 -2.03 -0.54
C CYS A 53 -4.58 -2.55 -1.09
N ILE A 54 -5.64 -1.73 -0.97
CA ILE A 54 -6.99 -2.11 -1.39
C ILE A 54 -7.07 -2.31 -2.90
N ILE A 55 -6.35 -1.48 -3.67
CA ILE A 55 -6.28 -1.58 -5.13
C ILE A 55 -5.64 -2.92 -5.53
N HIS A 56 -4.58 -3.35 -4.84
CA HIS A 56 -3.97 -4.66 -5.10
C HIS A 56 -4.93 -5.80 -4.78
N ARG A 57 -5.66 -5.74 -3.64
CA ARG A 57 -6.66 -6.76 -3.29
C ARG A 57 -7.82 -6.80 -4.28
N GLN A 58 -8.32 -5.64 -4.71
CA GLN A 58 -9.36 -5.54 -5.71
C GLN A 58 -8.91 -6.14 -7.03
N HIS A 59 -7.70 -5.85 -7.48
CA HIS A 59 -7.13 -6.45 -8.69
C HIS A 59 -7.03 -7.98 -8.58
N LEU A 60 -6.59 -8.50 -7.43
CA LEU A 60 -6.55 -9.96 -7.21
C LEU A 60 -7.95 -10.58 -7.18
N ALA A 61 -8.91 -9.95 -6.50
CA ALA A 61 -10.29 -10.41 -6.45
C ALA A 61 -10.93 -10.42 -7.84
N ALA A 62 -10.70 -9.36 -8.63
CA ALA A 62 -11.21 -9.19 -9.99
C ALA A 62 -10.84 -10.36 -10.92
N LYS A 63 -9.65 -10.96 -10.73
CA LYS A 63 -9.19 -12.12 -11.52
C LYS A 63 -10.05 -13.36 -11.35
N HIS A 64 -10.81 -13.45 -10.26
CA HIS A 64 -11.58 -14.63 -9.89
C HIS A 64 -13.09 -14.35 -9.76
N LEU A 65 -13.57 -13.23 -10.30
CA LEU A 65 -15.00 -12.90 -10.28
C LEU A 65 -15.81 -13.72 -11.29
N SER A 66 -17.05 -14.04 -10.93
CA SER A 66 -18.02 -14.55 -11.88
C SER A 66 -18.35 -13.48 -12.95
N PRO A 67 -18.82 -13.86 -14.15
CA PRO A 67 -19.11 -12.91 -15.22
C PRO A 67 -20.01 -11.74 -14.77
N ARG A 68 -21.09 -12.04 -14.03
CA ARG A 68 -22.02 -11.03 -13.50
C ARG A 68 -21.34 -10.05 -12.53
N LEU A 69 -20.47 -10.54 -11.65
CA LEU A 69 -19.76 -9.67 -10.70
C LEU A 69 -18.68 -8.85 -11.39
N ASN A 70 -18.00 -9.41 -12.39
CA ASN A 70 -17.02 -8.68 -13.18
C ASN A 70 -17.68 -7.54 -13.95
N GLU A 71 -18.85 -7.77 -14.55
CA GLU A 71 -19.61 -6.72 -15.24
C GLU A 71 -19.96 -5.56 -14.30
N SER A 72 -20.51 -5.86 -13.11
CA SER A 72 -20.78 -4.85 -12.07
C SER A 72 -19.50 -4.09 -11.67
N LEU A 73 -18.37 -4.78 -11.52
CA LEU A 73 -17.10 -4.14 -11.19
C LEU A 73 -16.65 -3.18 -12.31
N GLN A 74 -16.80 -3.56 -13.59
CA GLN A 74 -16.45 -2.67 -14.71
C GLN A 74 -17.29 -1.39 -14.72
N TYR A 75 -18.58 -1.47 -14.38
CA TYR A 75 -19.43 -0.27 -14.23
C TYR A 75 -18.91 0.66 -13.13
N VAL A 76 -18.54 0.11 -11.97
CA VAL A 76 -17.99 0.91 -10.86
C VAL A 76 -16.67 1.55 -11.26
N ILE A 77 -15.76 0.80 -11.90
CA ILE A 77 -14.47 1.32 -12.38
C ILE A 77 -14.69 2.47 -13.38
N ALA A 78 -15.59 2.29 -14.34
CA ALA A 78 -15.91 3.31 -15.33
C ALA A 78 -16.51 4.58 -14.70
N ALA A 79 -17.35 4.43 -13.67
CA ALA A 79 -17.92 5.56 -12.94
C ALA A 79 -16.86 6.32 -12.14
N VAL A 80 -16.01 5.61 -11.38
CA VAL A 80 -14.95 6.22 -10.57
C VAL A 80 -13.92 6.94 -11.44
N ASN A 81 -13.54 6.37 -12.59
CA ASN A 81 -12.56 6.97 -13.49
C ASN A 81 -13.08 8.21 -14.25
N ARG A 82 -14.36 8.56 -14.10
CA ARG A 82 -14.99 9.75 -14.70
C ARG A 82 -15.17 10.90 -13.69
N ILE A 83 -14.74 10.70 -12.44
CA ILE A 83 -14.66 11.75 -11.41
C ILE A 83 -13.30 12.41 -11.51
#